data_AF-A0A4C1YUB8-F1
#
_entry.id   AF-A0A4C1YUB8-F1
#
_cell.length_a   1.000
_cell.length_b   1.000
_cell.length_c   1.000
_cell.angle_alpha   90.00
_cell.angle_beta   90.00
_cell.angle_gamma   90.00
#
_symmetry.space_group_name_H-M   'P 1'
#
loop_
_entity.id
_entity.type
_entity.pdbx_description
1 polymer ?
#
loop_
_entity_poly.entity_id
_entity_poly.type
_entity_poly.pdbx_seq_one_letter_code
_entity_poly.pdbx_strand_id
1 'polypeptide(L)'
;MGRNKTSQIPVNFQMLVFDPAKRISVVDALAHPYLEEGRLRYHSCMCKCCYSSPPAARHYSPDLEPTAPHAFHDSWERKLATVHQVKGIKWKRSDYVLLYFEIGK
;
A
#
# COMPACT_ATOMS: atom_id res chain seq x y z
N MET A 1 -16.09 24.06 25.58
CA MET A 1 -15.26 23.32 24.61
C MET A 1 -16.17 22.46 23.75
N GLY A 2 -16.45 22.89 22.51
CA GLY A 2 -17.28 22.13 21.58
C GLY A 2 -16.57 20.85 21.15
N ARG A 3 -17.22 19.70 21.34
CA ARG A 3 -16.80 18.46 20.68
C ARG A 3 -17.13 18.63 19.20
N ASN A 4 -16.11 18.87 18.39
CA ASN A 4 -16.23 19.00 16.94
C ASN A 4 -16.80 17.68 16.39
N LYS A 5 -18.05 17.70 15.94
CA LYS A 5 -18.81 16.50 15.50
C LYS A 5 -18.24 15.79 14.27
N THR A 6 -17.12 16.28 13.71
CA THR A 6 -16.41 15.69 12.57
C THR A 6 -15.48 14.54 12.94
N SER A 7 -15.12 14.38 14.23
CA SER A 7 -14.25 13.27 14.68
C SER A 7 -14.99 11.93 14.86
N GLN A 8 -16.27 11.84 14.48
CA GLN A 8 -17.15 10.72 14.83
C GLN A 8 -17.80 10.04 13.62
N ILE A 9 -17.45 10.44 12.39
CA ILE A 9 -17.82 9.69 11.19
C ILE A 9 -16.67 8.72 10.90
N PRO A 10 -16.82 7.41 11.15
CA PRO A 10 -15.73 6.49 10.90
C PRO A 10 -15.41 6.44 9.40
N VAL A 11 -14.12 6.28 9.08
CA VAL A 11 -13.57 6.28 7.71
C VAL A 11 -14.33 5.35 6.76
N ASN A 12 -14.94 4.28 7.28
CA ASN A 12 -15.79 3.36 6.53
C ASN A 12 -16.99 4.06 5.85
N PHE A 13 -17.61 5.07 6.45
CA PHE A 13 -18.76 5.78 5.84
C PHE A 13 -18.36 6.80 4.76
N GLN A 14 -17.09 7.23 4.73
CA GLN A 14 -16.59 8.20 3.75
C GLN A 14 -15.94 7.53 2.52
N MET A 15 -15.51 6.27 2.65
CA MET A 15 -15.04 5.45 1.53
C MET A 15 -16.20 4.81 0.75
N LEU A 16 -17.31 4.50 1.43
CA LEU A 16 -18.48 3.82 0.87
C LEU A 16 -19.54 4.80 0.32
N VAL A 17 -19.08 5.87 -0.33
CA VAL A 17 -19.97 6.81 -1.02
C VAL A 17 -20.23 6.32 -2.43
N PHE A 18 -21.52 6.30 -2.82
CA PHE A 18 -21.96 5.86 -4.16
C PHE A 18 -21.39 6.75 -5.27
N ASP A 19 -21.44 8.07 -5.05
CA ASP A 19 -20.84 9.06 -5.93
C ASP A 19 -19.30 9.05 -5.78
N PRO A 20 -18.54 8.64 -6.80
CA PRO A 20 -17.08 8.57 -6.72
C PRO A 20 -16.43 9.94 -6.53
N ALA A 21 -17.08 11.03 -6.97
CA ALA A 21 -16.57 12.38 -6.81
C ALA A 21 -16.67 12.87 -5.35
N LYS A 22 -17.53 12.25 -4.54
CA LYS A 22 -17.73 12.55 -3.12
C LYS A 22 -17.00 11.58 -2.19
N ARG A 23 -16.28 10.60 -2.74
CA ARG A 23 -15.47 9.66 -1.97
C ARG A 23 -14.25 10.38 -1.39
N ILE A 24 -13.94 10.08 -0.14
CA ILE A 24 -12.71 10.59 0.51
C ILE A 24 -11.47 10.25 -0.31
N SER A 25 -10.54 11.20 -0.43
CA SER A 25 -9.25 10.96 -1.09
C SER A 25 -8.38 10.03 -0.24
N VAL A 26 -7.41 9.35 -0.87
CA VAL A 26 -6.48 8.49 -0.13
C VAL A 26 -5.66 9.29 0.88
N VAL A 27 -5.28 10.52 0.54
CA VAL A 27 -4.52 11.41 1.42
C VAL A 27 -5.34 11.77 2.67
N ASP A 28 -6.61 12.14 2.48
CA ASP A 28 -7.51 12.47 3.59
C ASP A 28 -7.84 11.25 4.45
N ALA A 29 -7.95 10.07 3.83
CA ALA A 29 -8.17 8.82 4.56
C ALA A 29 -6.96 8.47 5.44
N LEU A 30 -5.73 8.60 4.92
CA LEU A 30 -4.48 8.33 5.66
C LEU A 30 -4.21 9.32 6.80
N ALA A 31 -4.78 10.54 6.71
CA ALA A 31 -4.74 11.53 7.77
C ALA A 31 -5.75 11.25 8.91
N HIS A 32 -6.59 10.21 8.80
CA HIS A 32 -7.60 9.92 9.81
C HIS A 32 -6.97 9.30 11.08
N PRO A 33 -7.36 9.73 12.31
CA PRO A 33 -6.75 9.27 13.57
C PRO A 33 -6.71 7.75 13.75
N TYR A 34 -7.72 7.05 13.23
CA TYR A 34 -7.78 5.59 13.24
C TYR A 34 -6.58 4.92 12.53
N LEU A 35 -6.17 5.47 11.38
CA LEU A 35 -5.02 4.94 10.63
C LEU A 35 -3.69 5.48 11.17
N GLU A 36 -3.68 6.65 11.79
CA GLU A 36 -2.50 7.20 12.47
C GLU A 36 -2.02 6.28 13.61
N GLU A 37 -2.93 5.80 14.46
CA GLU A 37 -2.59 4.82 15.51
C GLU A 37 -2.09 3.48 14.95
N GLY A 38 -2.68 3.04 13.83
CA GLY A 38 -2.24 1.83 13.12
C GLY A 38 -0.84 1.98 12.55
N ARG A 39 -0.55 3.12 11.93
CA ARG A 39 0.74 3.48 11.33
C ARG A 39 1.84 3.49 12.39
N LEU A 40 1.63 4.18 13.52
CA LEU A 40 2.61 4.21 14.61
C LEU A 40 2.93 2.81 15.14
N ARG A 41 1.92 1.98 15.38
CA ARG A 41 2.12 0.60 15.83
C ARG A 41 2.89 -0.22 14.80
N TYR A 42 2.51 -0.15 13.52
CA TYR A 42 3.22 -0.86 12.47
C TYR A 42 4.70 -0.49 12.42
N HIS A 43 5.03 0.80 12.47
CA HIS A 43 6.41 1.25 12.44
C HIS A 43 7.19 0.99 13.73
N SER A 44 6.52 0.85 14.87
CA SER A 44 7.15 0.54 16.16
C SER A 44 7.67 -0.89 16.27
N CYS A 45 7.10 -1.86 15.55
CA CYS A 45 7.49 -3.27 15.73
C CYS A 45 7.31 -4.20 14.53
N MET A 46 6.53 -3.87 13.50
CA MET A 46 6.16 -4.82 12.44
C MET A 46 6.78 -4.49 11.07
N CYS A 47 7.22 -3.25 10.89
CA CYS A 47 7.78 -2.80 9.63
C CYS A 47 9.20 -3.34 9.37
N LYS A 48 9.58 -3.39 8.09
CA LYS A 48 10.96 -3.66 7.65
C LYS A 48 11.78 -2.40 7.41
N CYS A 49 11.13 -1.24 7.36
CA CYS A 49 11.77 0.05 7.07
C CYS A 49 12.37 0.74 8.29
N CYS A 50 12.08 0.27 9.51
CA CYS A 50 12.64 0.80 10.75
C CYS A 50 13.43 -0.29 11.46
N TYR A 51 14.51 0.08 12.14
CA TYR A 51 15.39 -0.85 12.84
C TYR A 51 15.66 -0.39 14.27
N SER A 52 15.93 -1.35 15.15
CA SER A 52 16.39 -1.08 16.51
C SER A 52 17.87 -1.46 16.60
N SER A 53 18.71 -0.58 17.13
CA SER A 53 20.13 -0.86 17.39
C SER A 53 20.38 -0.70 18.89
N PRO A 54 20.53 -1.78 19.67
CA PRO A 54 20.86 -1.68 21.10
C PRO A 54 22.21 -0.97 21.30
N PRO A 55 22.37 -0.07 22.30
CA PRO A 55 21.47 0.26 23.41
C PRO A 55 20.48 1.41 23.09
N ALA A 56 20.40 1.84 21.83
CA ALA A 56 19.65 3.02 21.42
C ALA A 56 18.16 2.71 21.11
N ALA A 57 17.38 3.80 21.09
CA ALA A 57 15.98 3.79 20.67
C ALA A 57 15.82 3.37 19.20
N ARG A 58 14.61 2.98 18.81
CA ARG A 58 14.27 2.57 17.44
C ARG A 58 14.48 3.74 16.47
N HIS A 59 15.16 3.47 15.36
CA HIS A 59 15.36 4.41 14.26
C HIS A 59 14.21 4.26 13.26
N TYR A 60 13.40 5.32 13.15
CA TYR A 60 12.27 5.37 12.23
C TYR A 60 12.72 5.82 10.83
N SER A 61 12.03 5.31 9.80
CA SER A 61 12.23 5.77 8.43
C SER A 61 11.78 7.23 8.30
N PRO A 62 12.49 8.07 7.54
CA PRO A 62 12.07 9.46 7.28
C PRO A 62 10.78 9.54 6.46
N ASP A 63 10.51 8.51 5.67
CA ASP A 63 9.27 8.35 4.90
C ASP A 63 8.57 7.06 5.32
N LEU A 64 7.38 7.22 5.87
CA LEU A 64 6.53 6.12 6.35
C LEU A 64 5.51 5.69 5.28
N GLU A 65 5.30 6.51 4.24
CA GLU A 65 4.31 6.31 3.18
C GLU A 65 4.93 6.57 1.80
N PRO A 66 5.95 5.78 1.39
CA PRO A 66 6.63 6.00 0.13
C PRO A 66 5.69 5.79 -1.05
N THR A 67 5.69 6.75 -1.96
CA THR A 67 4.96 6.66 -3.23
C THR A 67 5.83 5.97 -4.28
N ALA A 68 5.20 5.21 -5.18
CA ALA A 68 5.91 4.63 -6.32
C ALA A 68 6.57 5.74 -7.14
N PRO A 69 7.89 5.70 -7.38
CA PRO A 69 8.60 6.78 -8.07
C PRO A 69 8.22 6.88 -9.55
N HIS A 70 7.71 5.79 -10.13
CA HIS A 70 7.30 5.72 -11.53
C HIS A 70 5.87 5.20 -11.61
N ALA A 71 5.08 5.80 -12.50
CA ALA A 71 3.78 5.28 -12.85
C ALA A 71 3.91 3.87 -13.44
N PHE A 72 2.93 3.02 -13.18
CA PHE A 72 2.90 1.71 -13.78
C PHE A 72 2.64 1.81 -15.29
N HIS A 73 3.50 1.20 -16.10
CA HIS A 73 3.34 1.13 -17.55
C HIS A 73 2.48 -0.09 -17.94
N ASP A 74 1.22 0.14 -18.26
CA ASP A 74 0.22 -0.89 -18.64
C ASP A 74 0.26 -1.27 -20.14
N SER A 75 1.15 -0.67 -20.92
CA SER A 75 1.19 -0.81 -22.39
C SER A 75 1.38 -2.25 -22.87
N TRP A 76 1.98 -3.12 -22.04
CA TRP A 76 2.16 -4.54 -22.33
C TRP A 76 0.89 -5.35 -22.03
N GLU A 77 0.14 -5.00 -20.98
CA GLU A 77 -1.11 -5.68 -20.59
C GLU A 77 -2.18 -5.49 -21.67
N ARG A 78 -2.27 -4.26 -22.20
CA ARG A 78 -3.19 -3.94 -23.31
C ARG A 78 -2.90 -4.67 -24.61
N LYS A 79 -1.70 -5.24 -24.79
CA LYS A 79 -1.30 -5.99 -26.00
C LYS A 79 -1.53 -7.50 -25.88
N LEU A 80 -1.90 -7.98 -24.70
CA LEU A 80 -2.20 -9.39 -24.44
C LEU A 80 -3.65 -9.70 -24.82
N ALA A 81 -3.89 -9.87 -26.13
CA ALA A 81 -5.23 -10.13 -26.66
C ALA A 81 -5.62 -11.61 -26.65
N THR A 82 -4.65 -12.54 -26.53
CA THR A 82 -4.91 -13.98 -26.64
C THR A 82 -4.14 -14.81 -25.60
N VAL A 83 -4.73 -15.94 -25.19
CA VAL A 83 -4.14 -16.90 -24.25
C VAL A 83 -2.76 -17.41 -24.71
N HIS A 84 -2.56 -17.55 -26.03
CA HIS A 84 -1.29 -17.95 -26.63
C HIS A 84 -0.17 -16.93 -26.39
N GLN A 85 -0.48 -15.62 -26.47
CA GLN A 85 0.48 -14.55 -26.18
C GLN A 85 0.82 -14.48 -24.69
N VAL A 86 -0.18 -14.61 -23.80
CA VAL A 86 0.02 -14.62 -22.34
C VAL A 86 0.92 -15.78 -21.92
N LYS A 87 0.68 -16.98 -22.47
CA LYS A 87 1.49 -18.17 -22.19
C LYS A 87 2.94 -17.95 -22.63
N GLY A 88 3.18 -17.35 -23.80
CA GLY A 88 4.52 -17.00 -24.30
C GLY A 88 5.30 -16.00 -23.44
N ILE A 89 4.63 -14.99 -22.88
CA ILE A 89 5.27 -13.99 -21.99
C ILE A 89 5.62 -14.59 -20.62
N LYS A 90 4.78 -15.50 -20.09
CA LYS A 90 5.08 -16.20 -18.83
C LYS A 90 6.40 -16.99 -18.91
N TRP A 91 6.73 -17.54 -20.08
CA TRP A 91 8.03 -18.21 -20.32
C TRP A 91 9.20 -17.20 -20.44
N LYS A 92 9.01 -16.04 -21.08
CA LYS A 92 10.05 -14.98 -21.20
C LYS A 92 10.40 -14.31 -19.88
N ARG A 93 9.45 -14.21 -18.95
CA ARG A 93 9.69 -13.71 -17.58
C ARG A 93 10.30 -14.78 -16.66
N SER A 94 10.37 -16.04 -17.11
CA SER A 94 10.90 -17.16 -16.34
C SER A 94 12.42 -17.08 -16.12
N ASP A 95 13.16 -16.29 -16.91
CA ASP A 95 14.61 -16.08 -16.68
C ASP A 95 14.91 -15.12 -15.51
N TYR A 96 13.90 -14.45 -14.94
CA TYR A 96 14.04 -13.54 -13.79
C TYR A 96 13.11 -13.84 -12.59
N VAL A 97 12.26 -14.88 -12.67
CA VAL A 97 11.27 -15.22 -11.62
C VAL A 97 11.43 -16.68 -11.16
N LEU A 98 12.66 -17.20 -11.10
CA LEU A 98 13.00 -18.46 -10.42
C LEU A 98 13.41 -18.24 -8.96
N LEU A 99 12.78 -17.29 -8.24
CA LEU A 99 13.07 -17.09 -6.81
C LEU A 99 11.84 -17.03 -5.89
N TYR A 100 10.61 -17.14 -6.42
CA TYR A 100 9.40 -16.97 -5.59
C TYR A 100 8.39 -18.13 -5.63
N PHE A 101 8.69 -19.25 -6.28
CA PHE A 101 7.78 -20.41 -6.32
C PHE A 101 8.36 -21.68 -5.70
N GLU A 102 9.36 -21.55 -4.83
CA GLU A 102 9.98 -22.69 -4.11
C GLU A 102 9.71 -22.68 -2.61
N ILE A 103 8.66 -22.00 -2.15
CA ILE A 103 8.12 -22.16 -0.79
C ILE A 103 6.63 -22.46 -0.89
N GLY A 104 6.31 -23.74 -0.89
CA GLY A 104 4.93 -24.23 -0.93
C GLY A 104 4.83 -25.68 -1.41
N LYS A 105 5.69 -26.55 -0.88
CA LYS A 105 5.39 -27.98 -0.77
C LYS A 105 5.01 -28.28 0.67
#